data_AF-A0A1X7SJI6-F1
#
_entry.id   AF-A0A1X7SJI6-F1
#
_cell.length_a   1.000
_cell.length_b   1.000
_cell.length_c   1.000
_cell.angle_alpha   90.00
_cell.angle_beta   90.00
_cell.angle_gamma   90.00
#
_symmetry.space_group_name_H-M   'P 1'
#
loop_
_entity.id
_entity.type
_entity.pdbx_description
1 polymer ?
#
loop_
_entity_poly.entity_id
_entity_poly.type
_entity_poly.pdbx_seq_one_letter_code
_entity_poly.pdbx_strand_id
1 'polypeptide(L)'
;ILITEVWQTIDSFQDPELRRLAKALPETVLKARADSTTKKYLRAFARWANWAAGKSELTVFPVEVPQFALFLQHLGESTKSRAAVEEAVNAISWVQRLAGQEEILSSNGLIKVVVEGFQRQLARPKKRKEPVTIHMLQEIVASIDLESLSGVRLATICLLAFAAFLRYDEISKLRCCDIKITGGKMEVKLSPFGHYTGDEGNWTTLLFLPTSHYLHYGYARQDVGIRWFQGILDFLLRET
;
A
#
# COMPACT_ATOMS: atom_id res chain seq x y z
N ILE A 1 13.86 11.62 -15.63
CA ILE A 1 14.57 11.08 -14.44
C ILE A 1 15.97 10.61 -14.84
N LEU A 2 16.14 9.88 -15.95
CA LEU A 2 17.45 9.33 -16.39
C LEU A 2 18.36 10.32 -17.16
N ILE A 3 18.24 11.63 -16.98
CA ILE A 3 19.02 12.64 -17.75
C ILE A 3 20.08 13.32 -16.86
N THR A 4 20.41 12.71 -15.73
CA THR A 4 21.41 13.27 -14.82
C THR A 4 22.80 12.82 -15.24
N GLU A 5 23.84 13.56 -14.87
CA GLU A 5 25.22 13.27 -15.26
C GLU A 5 25.64 11.82 -14.97
N VAL A 6 25.16 11.26 -13.85
CA VAL A 6 25.38 9.86 -13.48
C VAL A 6 24.79 8.89 -14.51
N TRP A 7 23.52 9.07 -14.89
CA TRP A 7 22.86 8.20 -15.86
C TRP A 7 23.39 8.41 -17.28
N GLN A 8 23.75 9.65 -17.65
CA GLN A 8 24.43 9.93 -18.91
C GLN A 8 25.78 9.23 -19.00
N THR A 9 26.54 9.21 -17.90
CA THR A 9 27.82 8.49 -17.82
C THR A 9 27.59 6.98 -17.97
N ILE A 10 26.61 6.43 -17.27
CA ILE A 10 26.23 5.00 -17.37
C ILE A 10 25.83 4.63 -18.81
N ASP A 11 25.08 5.49 -19.49
CA ASP A 11 24.63 5.26 -20.87
C ASP A 11 25.74 5.50 -21.91
N SER A 12 26.84 6.16 -21.53
CA SER A 12 27.97 6.47 -22.43
C SER A 12 28.92 5.29 -22.66
N PHE A 13 28.90 4.25 -21.81
CA PHE A 13 29.77 3.10 -21.94
C PHE A 13 29.49 2.33 -23.24
N GLN A 14 30.54 1.99 -23.98
CA GLN A 14 30.43 1.30 -25.28
C GLN A 14 30.63 -0.21 -25.20
N ASP A 15 31.28 -0.69 -24.14
CA ASP A 15 31.53 -2.11 -23.91
C ASP A 15 30.20 -2.92 -23.90
N PRO A 16 30.10 -4.06 -24.62
CA PRO A 16 28.87 -4.83 -24.72
C PRO A 16 28.30 -5.31 -23.38
N GLU A 17 29.16 -5.72 -22.43
CA GLU A 17 28.74 -6.16 -21.11
C GLU A 17 28.21 -4.97 -20.30
N LEU A 18 28.95 -3.86 -20.27
CA LEU A 18 28.53 -2.65 -19.56
C LEU A 18 27.22 -2.08 -20.12
N ARG A 19 27.00 -2.10 -21.43
CA ARG A 19 25.73 -1.68 -22.04
C ARG A 19 24.56 -2.57 -21.63
N ARG A 20 24.77 -3.88 -21.52
CA ARG A 20 23.75 -4.81 -21.03
C ARG A 20 23.40 -4.49 -19.57
N LEU A 21 24.40 -4.23 -18.74
CA LEU A 21 24.22 -3.86 -17.33
C LEU A 21 23.50 -2.51 -17.18
N ALA A 22 23.91 -1.49 -17.94
CA ALA A 22 23.29 -0.16 -17.97
C ALA A 22 21.79 -0.23 -18.29
N LYS A 23 21.38 -1.06 -19.25
CA LYS A 23 19.96 -1.26 -19.61
C LYS A 23 19.14 -1.94 -18.50
N ALA A 24 19.75 -2.82 -17.71
CA ALA A 24 19.05 -3.55 -16.64
C ALA A 24 18.99 -2.75 -15.32
N LEU A 25 19.93 -1.83 -15.10
CA LEU A 25 20.09 -1.10 -13.84
C LEU A 25 18.84 -0.28 -13.44
N PRO A 26 18.12 0.42 -14.33
CA PRO A 26 16.91 1.15 -13.95
C PRO A 26 15.85 0.25 -13.31
N GLU A 27 15.68 -0.97 -13.80
CA GLU A 27 14.72 -1.93 -13.22
C GLU A 27 15.11 -2.31 -11.80
N THR A 28 16.39 -2.60 -11.56
CA THR A 28 16.94 -2.90 -10.23
C THR A 28 16.71 -1.74 -9.26
N VAL A 29 16.97 -0.51 -9.71
CA VAL A 29 16.78 0.70 -8.90
C VAL A 29 15.31 0.92 -8.55
N LEU A 30 14.38 0.66 -9.48
CA LEU A 30 12.95 0.77 -9.22
C LEU A 30 12.44 -0.32 -8.26
N LYS A 31 13.03 -1.53 -8.31
CA LYS A 31 12.74 -2.65 -7.39
C LYS A 31 13.19 -2.41 -5.94
N ALA A 32 14.00 -1.39 -5.68
CA ALA A 32 14.36 -1.00 -4.31
C ALA A 32 13.15 -0.51 -3.47
N ARG A 33 11.98 -0.31 -4.09
CA ARG A 33 10.72 0.03 -3.43
C ARG A 33 9.57 -0.81 -3.99
N ALA A 34 8.51 -0.97 -3.20
CA ALA A 34 7.26 -1.56 -3.67
C ALA A 34 6.70 -0.79 -4.89
N ASP A 35 6.17 -1.52 -5.88
CA ASP A 35 5.63 -0.96 -7.12
C ASP A 35 4.59 0.14 -6.89
N SER A 36 3.73 -0.03 -5.87
CA SER A 36 2.72 0.96 -5.50
C SER A 36 3.36 2.27 -5.05
N THR A 37 4.44 2.22 -4.27
CA THR A 37 5.22 3.38 -3.83
C THR A 37 5.97 4.02 -4.99
N THR A 38 6.59 3.22 -5.86
CA THR A 38 7.28 3.71 -7.07
C THR A 38 6.31 4.45 -7.98
N LYS A 39 5.15 3.87 -8.30
CA LYS A 39 4.09 4.52 -9.09
C LYS A 39 3.59 5.80 -8.44
N LYS A 40 3.42 5.80 -7.11
CA LYS A 40 3.01 6.97 -6.33
C LYS A 40 4.02 8.12 -6.47
N TYR A 41 5.30 7.85 -6.26
CA TYR A 41 6.34 8.86 -6.37
C TYR A 41 6.54 9.36 -7.80
N LEU A 42 6.44 8.49 -8.81
CA LEU A 42 6.47 8.92 -10.21
C LEU A 42 5.33 9.89 -10.54
N ARG A 43 4.11 9.63 -10.05
CA ARG A 43 2.95 10.53 -10.23
C ARG A 43 3.15 11.87 -9.51
N ALA A 44 3.67 11.84 -8.29
CA ALA A 44 3.98 13.05 -7.54
C ALA A 44 5.07 13.90 -8.21
N PHE A 45 6.12 13.26 -8.72
CA PHE A 45 7.16 13.92 -9.51
C PHE A 45 6.60 14.49 -10.82
N ALA A 46 5.74 13.75 -11.54
CA ALA A 46 5.10 14.26 -12.75
C ALA A 46 4.24 15.51 -12.48
N ARG A 47 3.60 15.58 -11.30
CA ARG A 47 2.86 16.79 -10.89
C ARG A 47 3.77 18.00 -10.72
N TRP A 48 4.94 17.81 -10.08
CA TRP A 48 5.99 18.84 -10.02
C TRP A 48 6.44 19.24 -11.42
N ALA A 49 6.82 18.26 -12.25
CA ALA A 49 7.35 18.51 -13.58
C ALA A 49 6.36 19.28 -14.48
N ASN A 50 5.09 18.89 -14.46
CA ASN A 50 4.05 19.58 -15.24
C ASN A 50 3.80 21.01 -14.73
N TRP A 51 3.86 21.23 -13.42
CA TRP A 51 3.70 22.57 -12.85
C TRP A 51 4.89 23.47 -13.19
N ALA A 52 6.11 22.94 -13.07
CA ALA A 52 7.34 23.65 -13.39
C ALA A 52 7.44 23.97 -14.90
N ALA A 53 7.11 23.02 -15.77
CA ALA A 53 7.12 23.22 -17.22
C ALA A 53 6.15 24.32 -17.70
N GLY A 54 5.12 24.63 -16.92
CA GLY A 54 4.21 25.75 -17.19
C GLY A 54 4.77 27.13 -16.83
N LYS A 55 6.02 27.22 -16.36
CA LYS A 55 6.67 28.44 -15.89
C LYS A 55 8.04 28.59 -16.57
N SER A 56 8.24 29.68 -17.30
CA SER A 56 9.50 29.92 -18.04
C SER A 56 10.74 30.06 -17.15
N GLU A 57 10.55 30.43 -15.88
CA GLU A 57 11.64 30.66 -14.92
C GLU A 57 12.04 29.39 -14.14
N LEU A 58 11.30 28.29 -14.29
CA LEU A 58 11.50 27.09 -13.49
C LEU A 58 12.19 25.99 -14.29
N THR A 59 13.05 25.25 -13.61
CA THR A 59 13.73 24.08 -14.15
C THR A 59 13.15 22.82 -13.51
N VAL A 60 12.75 21.85 -14.34
CA VAL A 60 12.19 20.58 -13.82
C VAL A 60 13.26 19.77 -13.07
N PHE A 61 14.50 19.82 -13.57
CA PHE A 61 15.65 19.14 -12.99
C PHE A 61 16.96 19.83 -13.40
N PRO A 62 17.96 20.03 -12.51
CA PRO A 62 17.93 19.74 -11.07
C PRO A 62 16.83 20.51 -10.33
N VAL A 63 16.34 19.95 -9.23
CA VAL A 63 15.24 20.55 -8.45
C VAL A 63 15.82 21.60 -7.51
N GLU A 64 15.63 22.86 -7.87
CA GLU A 64 16.08 24.00 -7.07
C GLU A 64 15.17 24.25 -5.87
N VAL A 65 15.79 24.49 -4.71
CA VAL A 65 15.09 24.60 -3.41
C VAL A 65 14.04 25.72 -3.38
N PRO A 66 14.32 26.95 -3.84
CA PRO A 66 13.31 28.02 -3.83
C PRO A 66 12.12 27.70 -4.76
N GLN A 67 12.40 27.12 -5.92
CA GLN A 67 11.39 26.74 -6.91
C GLN A 67 10.47 25.65 -6.35
N PHE A 68 11.05 24.65 -5.68
CA PHE A 68 10.29 23.58 -5.06
C PHE A 68 9.49 24.06 -3.84
N ALA A 69 10.03 24.98 -3.04
CA ALA A 69 9.29 25.60 -1.94
C ALA A 69 8.01 26.30 -2.43
N LEU A 70 8.09 27.05 -3.54
CA LEU A 70 6.93 27.67 -4.19
C LEU A 70 5.92 26.63 -4.69
N PHE A 71 6.39 25.51 -5.23
CA PHE A 71 5.50 24.42 -5.60
C PHE A 71 4.81 23.79 -4.39
N LEU A 72 5.51 23.58 -3.28
CA LEU A 72 4.89 23.07 -2.06
C LEU A 72 3.83 24.04 -1.54
N GLN A 73 4.09 25.35 -1.63
CA GLN A 73 3.10 26.38 -1.32
C GLN A 73 1.84 26.22 -2.19
N HIS A 74 2.01 26.20 -3.51
CA HIS A 74 0.92 26.01 -4.48
C HIS A 74 0.17 24.69 -4.25
N LEU A 75 0.88 23.60 -3.97
CA LEU A 75 0.33 22.27 -3.77
C LEU A 75 -0.50 22.22 -2.48
N GLY A 76 0.00 22.79 -1.39
CA GLY A 76 -0.73 22.87 -0.13
C GLY A 76 -1.98 23.73 -0.24
N GLU A 77 -1.92 24.84 -0.97
CA GLU A 77 -3.07 25.72 -1.19
C GLU A 77 -4.16 25.09 -2.07
N SER A 78 -3.76 24.40 -3.15
CA SER A 78 -4.69 23.78 -4.10
C SER A 78 -5.34 22.51 -3.56
N THR A 79 -4.57 21.67 -2.85
CA THR A 79 -5.07 20.38 -2.36
C THR A 79 -5.66 20.44 -0.96
N LYS A 80 -5.30 21.46 -0.17
CA LYS A 80 -5.57 21.55 1.27
C LYS A 80 -5.21 20.25 2.01
N SER A 81 -4.14 19.56 1.56
CA SER A 81 -3.77 18.22 2.04
C SER A 81 -2.31 18.15 2.48
N ARG A 82 -2.10 17.95 3.78
CA ARG A 82 -0.78 17.65 4.36
C ARG A 82 -0.12 16.44 3.70
N ALA A 83 -0.90 15.39 3.45
CA ALA A 83 -0.40 14.16 2.84
C ALA A 83 0.12 14.40 1.41
N ALA A 84 -0.48 15.32 0.66
CA ALA A 84 0.00 15.66 -0.68
C ALA A 84 1.37 16.38 -0.64
N VAL A 85 1.55 17.30 0.32
CA VAL A 85 2.82 18.00 0.55
C VAL A 85 3.92 17.00 0.96
N GLU A 86 3.65 16.15 1.95
CA GLU A 86 4.59 15.12 2.40
C GLU A 86 4.94 14.13 1.28
N GLU A 87 3.96 13.74 0.46
CA GLU A 87 4.17 12.86 -0.68
C GLU A 87 5.07 13.50 -1.75
N ALA A 88 4.87 14.78 -2.07
CA ALA A 88 5.70 15.49 -3.04
C ALA A 88 7.16 15.56 -2.59
N VAL A 89 7.40 15.89 -1.32
CA VAL A 89 8.75 15.96 -0.75
C VAL A 89 9.43 14.58 -0.82
N ASN A 90 8.73 13.52 -0.39
CA ASN A 90 9.28 12.17 -0.43
C ASN A 90 9.59 11.70 -1.85
N ALA A 91 8.74 12.05 -2.82
CA ALA A 91 8.96 11.72 -4.23
C ALA A 91 10.20 12.43 -4.79
N ILE A 92 10.38 13.72 -4.49
CA ILE A 92 11.51 14.52 -4.97
C ILE A 92 12.82 14.07 -4.33
N SER A 93 12.84 13.86 -3.01
CA SER A 93 14.00 13.27 -2.31
C SER A 93 14.38 11.92 -2.94
N TRP A 94 13.39 11.07 -3.23
CA TRP A 94 13.66 9.78 -3.89
C TRP A 94 14.24 9.96 -5.29
N VAL A 95 13.69 10.86 -6.12
CA VAL A 95 14.21 11.12 -7.47
C VAL A 95 15.62 11.68 -7.45
N GLN A 96 15.95 12.60 -6.53
CA GLN A 96 17.31 13.10 -6.36
C GLN A 96 18.28 12.02 -5.93
N ARG A 97 17.86 11.12 -5.02
CA ARG A 97 18.68 9.96 -4.68
C ARG A 97 18.93 9.05 -5.88
N LEU A 98 17.92 8.85 -6.75
CA LEU A 98 18.12 8.12 -8.00
C LEU A 98 19.09 8.83 -8.95
N ALA A 99 19.16 10.15 -8.88
CA ALA A 99 20.08 10.98 -9.66
C ALA A 99 21.51 11.03 -9.10
N GLY A 100 21.78 10.42 -7.94
CA GLY A 100 23.06 10.53 -7.22
C GLY A 100 23.24 11.86 -6.48
N GLN A 101 22.16 12.62 -6.26
CA GLN A 101 22.17 13.89 -5.52
C GLN A 101 21.75 13.68 -4.06
N GLU A 102 22.11 14.64 -3.19
CA GLU A 102 21.61 14.66 -1.81
C GLU A 102 20.09 14.85 -1.77
N GLU A 103 19.42 14.18 -0.83
CA GLU A 103 17.97 14.27 -0.70
C GLU A 103 17.54 15.68 -0.25
N ILE A 104 16.55 16.29 -0.94
CA ILE A 104 16.13 17.69 -0.70
C ILE A 104 15.69 17.90 0.75
N LEU A 105 15.01 16.91 1.34
CA LEU A 105 14.47 17.04 2.68
C LEU A 105 15.57 17.04 3.75
N SER A 106 16.61 16.22 3.62
CA SER A 106 17.67 16.15 4.63
C SER A 106 18.57 17.39 4.59
N SER A 107 18.88 17.85 3.38
CA SER A 107 19.86 18.91 3.11
C SER A 107 19.31 20.34 3.26
N ASN A 108 17.98 20.57 3.18
CA ASN A 108 17.44 21.94 3.07
C ASN A 108 16.49 22.34 4.21
N GLY A 109 16.93 23.32 5.02
CA GLY A 109 16.15 23.87 6.13
C GLY A 109 14.82 24.53 5.72
N LEU A 110 14.80 25.24 4.58
CA LEU A 110 13.58 25.91 4.09
C LEU A 110 12.45 24.90 3.82
N ILE A 111 12.76 23.78 3.16
CA ILE A 111 11.75 22.75 2.86
C ILE A 111 11.19 22.14 4.14
N LYS A 112 12.04 21.90 5.16
CA LYS A 112 11.59 21.43 6.48
C LYS A 112 10.59 22.41 7.09
N VAL A 113 10.92 23.70 7.13
CA VAL A 113 10.06 24.74 7.70
C VAL A 113 8.73 24.85 6.94
N VAL A 114 8.74 24.76 5.60
CA VAL A 114 7.50 24.76 4.78
C VAL A 114 6.62 23.55 5.11
N VAL A 115 7.21 22.36 5.18
CA VAL A 115 6.49 21.14 5.55
C VAL A 115 5.87 21.29 6.93
N GLU A 116 6.64 21.71 7.93
CA GLU A 116 6.12 21.92 9.28
C GLU A 116 5.01 22.99 9.33
N GLY A 117 5.12 24.06 8.54
CA GLY A 117 4.08 25.06 8.37
C GLY A 117 2.77 24.44 7.89
N PHE A 118 2.81 23.63 6.82
CA PHE A 118 1.65 22.90 6.34
C PHE A 118 1.14 21.84 7.31
N GLN A 119 2.04 21.17 8.05
CA GLN A 119 1.64 20.22 9.08
C GLN A 119 0.80 20.89 10.16
N ARG A 120 1.17 22.09 10.60
CA ARG A 120 0.40 22.88 11.60
C ARG A 120 -0.88 23.45 11.01
N GLN A 121 -0.83 24.06 9.82
CA GLN A 121 -1.98 24.71 9.19
C GLN A 121 -3.07 23.71 8.74
N LEU A 122 -2.67 22.55 8.23
CA LEU A 122 -3.57 21.53 7.69
C LEU A 122 -3.77 20.37 8.67
N ALA A 123 -3.35 20.53 9.93
CA ALA A 123 -3.63 19.58 10.98
C ALA A 123 -5.15 19.42 11.11
N ARG A 124 -5.64 18.20 10.88
CA ARG A 124 -7.02 17.83 11.12
C ARG A 124 -7.05 16.60 12.01
N PRO A 125 -8.01 16.49 12.94
CA PRO A 125 -8.23 15.26 13.68
C PRO A 125 -8.39 14.10 12.71
N LYS A 126 -7.66 13.00 12.96
CA LYS A 126 -7.77 11.80 12.14
C LYS A 126 -9.16 11.20 12.34
N LYS A 127 -10.08 11.45 11.41
CA LYS A 127 -11.38 10.77 11.38
C LYS A 127 -11.14 9.30 11.05
N ARG A 128 -11.19 8.45 12.08
CA ARG A 128 -11.11 6.99 11.91
C ARG A 128 -12.44 6.53 11.31
N LYS A 129 -12.39 5.57 10.40
CA LYS A 129 -13.60 4.88 9.96
C LYS A 129 -14.18 4.12 11.16
N GLU A 130 -15.50 4.10 11.27
CA GLU A 130 -16.18 3.28 12.27
C GLU A 130 -15.86 1.79 12.01
N PRO A 131 -15.64 1.00 13.06
CA PRO A 131 -15.41 -0.42 12.90
C PRO A 131 -16.67 -1.08 12.34
N VAL A 132 -16.48 -2.02 11.41
CA VAL A 132 -17.57 -2.90 11.00
C VAL A 132 -17.95 -3.75 12.21
N THR A 133 -19.24 -3.78 12.55
CA THR A 133 -19.76 -4.62 13.63
C THR A 133 -20.32 -5.94 13.07
N ILE A 134 -20.45 -6.93 13.94
CA ILE A 134 -21.07 -8.22 13.58
C ILE A 134 -22.52 -8.02 13.10
N HIS A 135 -23.27 -7.12 13.73
CA HIS A 135 -24.65 -6.80 13.34
C HIS A 135 -24.72 -6.24 11.92
N MET A 136 -23.86 -5.28 11.59
CA MET A 136 -23.78 -4.72 10.23
C MET A 136 -23.44 -5.81 9.20
N LEU A 137 -22.56 -6.75 9.56
CA LEU A 137 -22.20 -7.86 8.68
C LEU A 137 -23.38 -8.82 8.46
N GLN A 138 -24.18 -9.09 9.49
CA GLN A 138 -25.41 -9.90 9.39
C GLN A 138 -26.44 -9.22 8.47
N GLU A 139 -26.67 -7.91 8.63
CA GLU A 139 -27.56 -7.14 7.76
C GLU A 139 -27.10 -7.16 6.30
N ILE A 140 -25.79 -6.98 6.06
CA ILE A 140 -25.21 -7.07 4.72
C ILE A 140 -25.47 -8.44 4.11
N VAL A 141 -25.16 -9.53 4.82
CA VAL A 141 -25.34 -10.89 4.29
C VAL A 141 -26.82 -11.20 4.05
N ALA A 142 -27.71 -10.80 4.95
CA ALA A 142 -29.15 -10.97 4.79
C ALA A 142 -29.73 -10.21 3.58
N SER A 143 -29.08 -9.12 3.16
CA SER A 143 -29.49 -8.32 2.00
C SER A 143 -28.98 -8.87 0.65
N ILE A 144 -28.04 -9.83 0.67
CA ILE A 144 -27.43 -10.38 -0.53
C ILE A 144 -28.28 -11.54 -1.05
N ASP A 145 -28.52 -11.56 -2.37
CA ASP A 145 -29.13 -12.71 -3.05
C ASP A 145 -28.14 -13.88 -3.12
N LEU A 146 -28.32 -14.83 -2.22
CA LEU A 146 -27.47 -16.01 -2.08
C LEU A 146 -27.82 -17.13 -3.07
N GLU A 147 -28.89 -17.00 -3.86
CA GLU A 147 -29.15 -17.92 -4.98
C GLU A 147 -28.26 -17.60 -6.19
N SER A 148 -27.63 -16.41 -6.19
CA SER A 148 -26.67 -16.00 -7.20
C SER A 148 -25.23 -16.30 -6.81
N LEU A 149 -24.43 -16.86 -7.73
CA LEU A 149 -22.98 -17.06 -7.54
C LEU A 149 -22.24 -15.74 -7.23
N SER A 150 -22.71 -14.62 -7.77
CA SER A 150 -22.20 -13.28 -7.42
C SER A 150 -22.45 -12.92 -5.96
N GLY A 151 -23.63 -13.23 -5.43
CA GLY A 151 -24.00 -12.96 -4.06
C GLY A 151 -23.25 -13.85 -3.08
N VAL A 152 -23.19 -15.16 -3.32
CA VAL A 152 -22.40 -16.09 -2.49
C VAL A 152 -20.94 -15.64 -2.41
N ARG A 153 -20.34 -15.24 -3.54
CA ARG A 153 -18.99 -14.70 -3.59
C ARG A 153 -18.83 -13.40 -2.80
N LEU A 154 -19.77 -12.47 -2.91
CA LEU A 154 -19.72 -11.21 -2.17
C LEU A 154 -19.83 -11.44 -0.65
N ALA A 155 -20.78 -12.28 -0.21
CA ALA A 155 -20.94 -12.65 1.18
C ALA A 155 -19.66 -13.32 1.71
N THR A 156 -19.10 -14.28 0.96
CA THR A 156 -17.85 -14.96 1.30
C THR A 156 -16.69 -13.99 1.46
N ILE A 157 -16.51 -13.04 0.54
CA ILE A 157 -15.47 -12.01 0.62
C ILE A 157 -15.64 -11.17 1.90
N CYS A 158 -16.84 -10.70 2.20
CA CYS A 158 -17.11 -9.90 3.40
C CYS A 158 -16.81 -10.66 4.69
N LEU A 159 -17.26 -11.93 4.78
CA LEU A 159 -17.08 -12.77 5.96
C LEU A 159 -15.61 -13.17 6.16
N LEU A 160 -14.90 -13.54 5.09
CA LEU A 160 -13.47 -13.87 5.16
C LEU A 160 -12.63 -12.62 5.48
N ALA A 161 -12.93 -11.47 4.88
CA ALA A 161 -12.26 -10.20 5.19
C ALA A 161 -12.36 -9.87 6.68
N PHE A 162 -13.56 -10.02 7.23
CA PHE A 162 -13.85 -9.72 8.63
C PHE A 162 -13.18 -10.71 9.57
N ALA A 163 -13.28 -12.02 9.30
CA ALA A 163 -12.77 -13.07 10.19
C ALA A 163 -11.25 -13.17 10.24
N ALA A 164 -10.57 -13.02 9.10
CA ALA A 164 -9.11 -13.07 9.00
C ALA A 164 -8.45 -11.67 9.03
N PHE A 165 -9.23 -10.60 9.22
CA PHE A 165 -8.75 -9.21 9.17
C PHE A 165 -7.95 -8.88 7.90
N LEU A 166 -8.36 -9.47 6.78
CA LEU A 166 -7.64 -9.38 5.51
C LEU A 166 -7.89 -8.04 4.84
N ARG A 167 -6.82 -7.47 4.29
CA ARG A 167 -6.87 -6.37 3.35
C ARG A 167 -7.34 -6.87 1.98
N TYR A 168 -7.88 -5.95 1.18
CA TYR A 168 -8.30 -6.25 -0.19
C TYR A 168 -7.19 -6.94 -1.01
N ASP A 169 -5.94 -6.49 -0.90
CA ASP A 169 -4.81 -7.07 -1.63
C ASP A 169 -4.47 -8.51 -1.22
N GLU A 170 -4.84 -8.94 0.00
CA GLU A 170 -4.68 -10.32 0.46
C GLU A 170 -5.81 -11.18 -0.13
N ILE A 171 -7.06 -10.73 0.00
CA ILE A 171 -8.24 -11.46 -0.48
C ILE A 171 -8.22 -11.63 -1.99
N SER A 172 -7.87 -10.56 -2.73
CA SER A 172 -7.85 -10.58 -4.20
C SER A 172 -6.81 -11.53 -4.80
N LYS A 173 -5.84 -11.97 -3.99
CA LYS A 173 -4.80 -12.93 -4.40
C LYS A 173 -5.04 -14.34 -3.88
N LEU A 174 -6.06 -14.57 -3.04
CA LEU A 174 -6.40 -15.89 -2.55
C LEU A 174 -6.82 -16.80 -3.70
N ARG A 175 -6.31 -18.03 -3.69
CA ARG A 175 -6.72 -19.10 -4.60
C ARG A 175 -7.28 -20.26 -3.80
N CYS A 176 -8.04 -21.15 -4.45
CA CYS A 176 -8.60 -22.34 -3.80
C CYS A 176 -7.53 -23.21 -3.11
N CYS A 177 -6.33 -23.31 -3.68
CA CYS A 177 -5.21 -24.06 -3.08
C CYS A 177 -4.62 -23.43 -1.81
N ASP A 178 -4.96 -22.17 -1.54
CA ASP A 178 -4.49 -21.44 -0.36
C ASP A 178 -5.46 -21.65 0.84
N ILE A 179 -6.56 -22.39 0.63
CA ILE A 179 -7.57 -22.68 1.65
C ILE A 179 -7.54 -24.17 2.00
N LYS A 180 -7.51 -24.49 3.29
CA LYS A 180 -7.69 -25.86 3.80
C LYS A 180 -8.82 -25.89 4.80
N ILE A 181 -9.76 -26.83 4.64
CA ILE A 181 -10.88 -27.02 5.57
C ILE A 181 -10.68 -28.38 6.24
N THR A 182 -10.49 -28.42 7.55
CA THR A 182 -10.26 -29.66 8.30
C THR A 182 -10.90 -29.59 9.68
N GLY A 183 -11.70 -30.59 10.06
CA GLY A 183 -12.12 -30.79 11.46
C GLY A 183 -12.74 -29.55 12.13
N GLY A 184 -13.61 -28.84 11.41
CA GLY A 184 -14.26 -27.62 11.89
C GLY A 184 -13.49 -26.34 11.59
N LYS A 185 -12.17 -26.35 11.44
CA LYS A 185 -11.39 -25.12 11.14
C LYS A 185 -11.19 -24.90 9.63
N MET A 186 -10.97 -23.65 9.23
CA MET A 186 -10.42 -23.33 7.92
C MET A 186 -9.11 -22.55 8.07
N GLU A 187 -8.10 -22.97 7.32
CA GLU A 187 -6.78 -22.38 7.33
C GLU A 187 -6.60 -21.64 6.01
N VAL A 188 -6.21 -20.36 6.11
CA VAL A 188 -5.97 -19.52 4.94
C VAL A 188 -4.47 -19.21 4.88
N LYS A 189 -3.82 -19.70 3.83
CA LYS A 189 -2.43 -19.41 3.52
C LYS A 189 -2.35 -18.02 2.91
N LEU A 190 -1.64 -17.12 3.58
CA LEU A 190 -1.38 -15.80 3.02
C LEU A 190 -0.04 -15.85 2.29
N SER A 191 -0.03 -15.36 1.05
CA SER A 191 1.23 -15.07 0.38
C SER A 191 1.92 -13.93 1.12
N PRO A 192 3.23 -14.00 1.42
CA PRO A 192 3.91 -12.96 2.15
C PRO A 192 3.75 -11.61 1.44
N PHE A 193 3.37 -10.59 2.21
CA PHE A 193 3.53 -9.20 1.79
C PHE A 193 5.02 -8.94 1.56
N GLY A 194 5.33 -8.07 0.58
CA GLY A 194 6.69 -7.63 0.32
C GLY A 194 7.50 -7.37 1.60
N HIS A 195 8.74 -7.90 1.60
CA HIS A 195 9.77 -7.84 2.65
C HIS A 195 9.65 -8.73 3.90
N TYR A 196 8.86 -9.80 3.89
CA TYR A 196 9.13 -10.95 4.77
C TYR A 196 9.75 -12.09 3.95
N THR A 197 11.07 -12.04 3.77
CA THR A 197 11.87 -13.18 3.30
C THR A 197 12.20 -14.06 4.50
N GLY A 198 11.28 -14.96 4.83
CA GLY A 198 11.52 -16.15 5.63
C GLY A 198 10.81 -17.29 4.93
N ASP A 199 11.50 -18.41 4.70
CA ASP A 199 11.08 -19.55 3.88
C ASP A 199 9.89 -20.37 4.44
N GLU A 200 9.11 -19.81 5.36
CA GLU A 200 7.91 -20.44 5.90
C GLU A 200 6.73 -19.48 5.70
N GLY A 201 5.86 -19.81 4.74
CA GLY A 201 4.65 -19.02 4.49
C GLY A 201 3.83 -18.88 5.75
N ASN A 202 3.55 -17.64 6.16
CA ASN A 202 2.70 -17.36 7.31
C ASN A 202 1.28 -17.87 7.04
N TRP A 203 0.88 -18.91 7.75
CA TRP A 203 -0.50 -19.38 7.78
C TRP A 203 -1.29 -18.51 8.75
N THR A 204 -2.44 -18.00 8.32
CA THR A 204 -3.44 -17.48 9.24
C THR A 204 -4.47 -18.57 9.46
N THR A 205 -4.44 -19.17 10.66
CA THR A 205 -5.41 -20.19 11.06
C THR A 205 -6.69 -19.51 11.54
N LEU A 206 -7.80 -19.75 10.84
CA LEU A 206 -9.13 -19.43 11.35
C LEU A 206 -9.71 -20.66 12.04
N LEU A 207 -9.69 -20.64 13.37
CA LEU A 207 -10.35 -21.67 14.16
C LEU A 207 -11.86 -21.41 14.14
N PHE A 208 -12.62 -22.29 13.51
CA PHE A 208 -14.05 -22.41 13.77
C PHE A 208 -14.22 -23.65 14.64
N LEU A 209 -14.48 -23.44 15.93
CA LEU A 209 -14.66 -24.55 16.86
C LEU A 209 -16.13 -24.97 16.85
N PRO A 210 -16.48 -26.22 16.51
CA PRO A 210 -17.64 -26.84 17.09
C PRO A 210 -17.28 -27.31 18.50
N THR A 211 -18.09 -26.89 19.47
CA THR A 211 -18.16 -27.38 20.86
C THR A 211 -16.96 -27.15 21.79
N SER A 212 -17.25 -26.38 22.86
CA SER A 212 -16.74 -26.54 24.23
C SER A 212 -15.29 -27.05 24.38
N HIS A 213 -14.31 -26.16 24.33
CA HIS A 213 -13.24 -25.99 25.34
C HIS A 213 -12.22 -24.98 24.78
N TYR A 214 -11.85 -24.01 25.63
CA TYR A 214 -10.90 -22.94 25.34
C TYR A 214 -9.49 -23.50 25.16
N LEU A 215 -8.67 -22.94 24.25
CA LEU A 215 -7.20 -22.94 24.37
C LEU A 215 -6.51 -21.90 23.46
N HIS A 216 -5.27 -21.59 23.85
CA HIS A 216 -4.49 -20.36 23.68
C HIS A 216 -4.19 -19.81 22.27
N TYR A 217 -4.21 -18.48 22.17
CA TYR A 217 -3.81 -17.65 21.03
C TYR A 217 -2.31 -17.28 21.03
N GLY A 218 -1.67 -17.40 19.87
CA GLY A 218 -0.46 -16.65 19.51
C GLY A 218 -0.85 -15.44 18.66
N TYR A 219 -0.50 -14.25 19.17
CA TYR A 219 -0.80 -12.90 18.68
C TYR A 219 -2.19 -12.32 18.95
N ALA A 220 -2.20 -11.38 19.91
CA ALA A 220 -3.34 -10.76 20.53
C ALA A 220 -4.10 -9.77 19.63
N ARG A 221 -5.43 -9.97 19.49
CA ARG A 221 -6.46 -8.93 19.71
C ARG A 221 -7.89 -9.51 19.73
N GLN A 222 -8.42 -9.56 20.95
CA GLN A 222 -9.84 -9.58 21.39
C GLN A 222 -10.71 -10.83 21.11
N ASP A 223 -11.10 -11.46 22.23
CA ASP A 223 -11.92 -12.66 22.46
C ASP A 223 -13.44 -12.47 22.23
N VAL A 224 -13.89 -12.18 21.01
CA VAL A 224 -15.35 -12.18 20.72
C VAL A 224 -15.63 -12.79 19.35
N GLY A 225 -15.88 -14.11 19.26
CA GLY A 225 -16.29 -14.65 17.95
C GLY A 225 -16.50 -16.15 17.75
N ILE A 226 -16.35 -17.01 18.75
CA ILE A 226 -16.20 -18.46 18.46
C ILE A 226 -17.53 -19.20 18.19
N ARG A 227 -18.70 -18.71 18.66
CA ARG A 227 -19.97 -19.45 18.53
C ARG A 227 -20.78 -19.20 17.26
N TRP A 228 -20.46 -18.18 16.47
CA TRP A 228 -21.34 -17.67 15.41
C TRP A 228 -20.95 -18.12 13.99
N PHE A 229 -19.74 -18.65 13.82
CA PHE A 229 -19.24 -19.04 12.51
C PHE A 229 -19.78 -20.40 12.01
N GLN A 230 -20.32 -21.23 12.92
CA GLN A 230 -20.88 -22.53 12.57
C GLN A 230 -22.04 -22.41 11.56
N GLY A 231 -22.93 -21.43 11.73
CA GLY A 231 -24.05 -21.21 10.80
C GLY A 231 -23.63 -20.72 9.41
N ILE A 232 -22.50 -20.03 9.30
CA ILE A 232 -21.92 -19.58 8.02
C ILE A 232 -21.17 -20.74 7.34
N LEU A 233 -20.48 -21.58 8.11
CA LEU A 233 -19.79 -22.75 7.59
C LEU A 233 -20.79 -23.81 7.10
N ASP A 234 -21.87 -24.04 7.87
CA ASP A 234 -22.97 -24.93 7.47
C ASP A 234 -23.72 -24.41 6.23
N PHE A 235 -23.71 -23.09 6.00
CA PHE A 235 -24.25 -22.47 4.80
C PHE A 235 -23.31 -22.65 3.58
N LEU A 236 -22.01 -22.43 3.74
CA LEU A 236 -21.02 -22.58 2.66
C LEU A 236 -20.74 -24.05 2.28
N LEU A 237 -20.93 -25.00 3.20
CA LEU A 237 -20.71 -26.44 2.97
C LEU A 237 -21.98 -27.19 2.51
N ARG A 238 -23.14 -26.51 2.40
CA ARG A 238 -24.39 -27.11 1.89
C ARG A 238 -24.53 -27.08 0.36
N GLU A 239 -23.66 -26.36 -0.36
CA GLU A 239 -23.69 -26.23 -1.83
C GLU A 239 -22.51 -26.90 -2.56
N THR A 240 -21.85 -27.88 -1.91
CA THR A 240 -20.95 -28.85 -2.58
C THR A 240 -21.51 -30.26 -2.45
#